data_AF-A0AAU3TKX0-F1
#
_entry.id   AF-A0AAU3TKX0-F1
#
_cell.length_a   1.000
_cell.length_b   1.000
_cell.length_c   1.000
_cell.angle_alpha   90.00
_cell.angle_beta   90.00
_cell.angle_gamma   90.00
#
_symmetry.space_group_name_H-M   'P 1'
#
loop_
_entity.id
_entity.type
_entity.pdbx_description
1 polymer ?
#
loop_
_entity_poly.entity_id
_entity_poly.type
_entity_poly.pdbx_seq_one_letter_code
_entity_poly.pdbx_strand_id
1 'polypeptide(L)'
;MVALAVQSGPANAAAEREAGATAVSLTGTARASAIAEAQSDAPSTAKAIGLGDQEGLVARDVVKDADGTVHTRYERTYAGLPVLGGDLVVHAAKNGARSTTKASEARISVDTKVASLAAPKGARKVVWAAGGAPVLAWEGVTEGVGADGTPSKLHTITDARSGKVLYSYDDIETGIGASEYSGSVTLGTKANGSQFELNDTARGGHKTYDLAGGTNGTGSLFTDADDTWGDGTPANRQTAAADAHYGAAVTWDFYKNELGRLGIRGDGVAAYSRVHYGNAYVNAFWDDSCFCMTYGDGANNTKPLTSLDVAGHEMSHGLTASTAGLRYTRESGGLNEATSDIFGTAVEFYAANASDPGDYLIGEKIDIRGNGTPLRYMDKPSRDGASADYWDKNVGRLDVHNSSGVANHFFYLLSEGSGAKTINGVSYDSPTANGSTVAGIGRTKAYKIWYKALSVYMTSSTDYAGARTATLKAAADLYGTGGAEYQAVAAAWTGVNVK
;
A
#
# COMPACT_ATOMS: atom_id res chain seq x y z
N MET A 1 -44.31 58.44 -21.65
CA MET A 1 -43.49 57.73 -22.65
C MET A 1 -42.11 57.50 -22.07
N VAL A 2 -41.82 56.28 -21.61
CA VAL A 2 -40.45 55.78 -21.46
C VAL A 2 -40.52 54.32 -21.88
N ALA A 3 -39.95 54.01 -23.04
CA ALA A 3 -39.78 52.65 -23.53
C ALA A 3 -38.42 52.15 -23.01
N LEU A 4 -38.43 51.05 -22.26
CA LEU A 4 -37.23 50.28 -21.94
C LEU A 4 -37.21 49.04 -22.84
N ALA A 5 -36.34 49.06 -23.84
CA ALA A 5 -35.98 47.89 -24.61
C ALA A 5 -35.03 47.03 -23.77
N VAL A 6 -35.42 45.78 -23.50
CA VAL A 6 -34.53 44.77 -22.93
C VAL A 6 -33.89 44.02 -24.07
N GLN A 7 -32.58 44.20 -24.21
CA GLN A 7 -31.74 43.55 -25.20
C GLN A 7 -31.32 42.17 -24.66
N SER A 8 -31.84 41.09 -25.24
CA SER A 8 -31.47 39.72 -24.89
C SER A 8 -30.20 39.30 -25.65
N GLY A 9 -29.05 39.29 -24.95
CA GLY A 9 -27.78 38.72 -25.38
C GLY A 9 -27.52 37.29 -24.82
N PRO A 10 -26.38 36.65 -25.17
CA PRO A 10 -26.29 35.24 -25.58
C PRO A 10 -26.01 34.23 -24.44
N ALA A 11 -26.75 34.29 -23.34
CA ALA A 11 -26.52 33.38 -22.21
C ALA A 11 -26.89 31.90 -22.49
N ASN A 12 -27.80 31.62 -23.45
CA ASN A 12 -28.29 30.25 -23.71
C ASN A 12 -27.37 29.40 -24.62
N ALA A 13 -26.63 30.01 -25.55
CA ALA A 13 -25.88 29.25 -26.55
C ALA A 13 -24.60 28.59 -25.98
N ALA A 14 -24.02 29.17 -24.92
CA ALA A 14 -22.83 28.64 -24.28
C ALA A 14 -23.15 27.43 -23.39
N ALA A 15 -24.20 27.50 -22.58
CA ALA A 15 -24.64 26.39 -21.72
C ALA A 15 -25.11 25.16 -22.53
N GLU A 16 -25.75 25.37 -23.68
CA GLU A 16 -26.16 24.28 -24.58
C GLU A 16 -24.95 23.64 -25.30
N ARG A 17 -23.90 24.42 -25.58
CA ARG A 17 -22.60 23.92 -26.09
C ARG A 17 -21.85 23.09 -25.06
N GLU A 18 -21.82 23.52 -23.80
CA GLU A 18 -21.17 22.78 -22.70
C GLU A 18 -21.85 21.44 -22.42
N ALA A 19 -23.19 21.41 -22.43
CA ALA A 19 -23.94 20.16 -22.32
C ALA A 19 -23.74 19.24 -23.55
N GLY A 20 -23.61 19.82 -24.75
CA GLY A 20 -23.36 19.09 -25.99
C GLY A 20 -21.96 18.48 -26.09
N ALA A 21 -20.93 19.15 -25.57
CA ALA A 21 -19.53 18.69 -25.55
C ALA A 21 -19.23 17.71 -24.40
N THR A 22 -20.26 17.23 -23.69
CA THR A 22 -20.09 16.25 -22.61
C THR A 22 -20.01 14.84 -23.20
N ALA A 23 -18.98 14.08 -22.82
CA ALA A 23 -18.79 12.69 -23.23
C ALA A 23 -19.97 11.81 -22.77
N VAL A 24 -20.51 11.00 -23.68
CA VAL A 24 -21.53 10.00 -23.35
C VAL A 24 -20.88 8.65 -22.99
N SER A 25 -21.46 7.96 -22.01
CA SER A 25 -20.99 6.63 -21.62
C SER A 25 -21.28 5.59 -22.72
N LEU A 26 -20.23 4.98 -23.26
CA LEU A 26 -20.33 3.83 -24.15
C LEU A 26 -20.22 2.53 -23.35
N THR A 27 -20.95 1.49 -23.77
CA THR A 27 -20.71 0.13 -23.23
C THR A 27 -19.34 -0.38 -23.67
N GLY A 28 -18.76 -1.33 -22.93
CA GLY A 28 -17.45 -1.90 -23.27
C GLY A 28 -17.39 -2.46 -24.70
N THR A 29 -18.45 -3.14 -25.14
CA THR A 29 -18.57 -3.66 -26.51
C THR A 29 -18.66 -2.53 -27.54
N ALA A 30 -19.47 -1.49 -27.29
CA ALA A 30 -19.61 -0.36 -28.21
C ALA A 30 -18.30 0.42 -28.37
N ARG A 31 -17.56 0.62 -27.26
CA ARG A 31 -16.23 1.25 -27.28
C ARG A 31 -15.23 0.41 -28.07
N ALA A 32 -15.20 -0.91 -27.86
CA ALA A 32 -14.31 -1.80 -28.60
C ALA A 32 -14.60 -1.79 -30.12
N SER A 33 -15.88 -1.81 -30.50
CA SER A 33 -16.29 -1.66 -31.91
C SER A 33 -15.86 -0.31 -32.51
N ALA A 34 -16.04 0.79 -31.76
CA ALA A 34 -15.63 2.11 -32.22
C ALA A 34 -14.11 2.23 -32.42
N ILE A 35 -13.30 1.63 -31.53
CA ILE A 35 -11.84 1.57 -31.70
C ILE A 35 -11.45 0.73 -32.92
N ALA A 36 -12.12 -0.40 -33.15
CA ALA A 36 -11.86 -1.25 -34.32
C ALA A 36 -12.21 -0.54 -35.64
N GLU A 37 -13.32 0.19 -35.67
CA GLU A 37 -13.72 1.04 -36.82
C GLU A 37 -12.69 2.15 -37.05
N ALA A 38 -12.33 2.88 -36.01
CA ALA A 38 -11.29 3.92 -36.07
C ALA A 38 -9.92 3.39 -36.54
N GLN A 39 -9.59 2.14 -36.20
CA GLN A 39 -8.37 1.47 -36.67
C GLN A 39 -8.46 1.07 -38.15
N SER A 40 -9.64 0.63 -38.61
CA SER A 40 -9.89 0.35 -40.03
C SER A 40 -9.77 1.61 -40.88
N ASP A 41 -10.27 2.74 -40.37
CA ASP A 41 -10.28 4.03 -41.07
C ASP A 41 -8.95 4.79 -40.97
N ALA A 42 -8.03 4.33 -40.12
CA ALA A 42 -6.76 4.99 -39.81
C ALA A 42 -5.96 5.45 -41.05
N PRO A 43 -5.82 4.67 -42.15
CA PRO A 43 -5.11 5.13 -43.35
C PRO A 43 -5.78 6.33 -44.03
N SER A 44 -7.12 6.32 -44.09
CA SER A 44 -7.89 7.42 -44.68
C SER A 44 -7.81 8.68 -43.82
N THR A 45 -7.83 8.50 -42.50
CA THR A 45 -7.67 9.58 -41.52
C THR A 45 -6.28 10.20 -41.59
N ALA A 46 -5.22 9.39 -41.66
CA ALA A 46 -3.85 9.88 -41.81
C ALA A 46 -3.68 10.78 -43.05
N LYS A 47 -4.25 10.37 -44.19
CA LYS A 47 -4.26 11.18 -45.42
C LYS A 47 -5.07 12.47 -45.26
N ALA A 48 -6.24 12.40 -44.63
CA ALA A 48 -7.13 13.54 -44.44
C ALA A 48 -6.53 14.62 -43.53
N ILE A 49 -5.71 14.24 -42.55
CA ILE A 49 -5.02 15.18 -41.64
C ILE A 49 -3.61 15.55 -42.11
N GLY A 50 -3.22 15.13 -43.32
CA GLY A 50 -1.98 15.54 -43.98
C GLY A 50 -0.70 14.91 -43.42
N LEU A 51 -0.76 13.70 -42.86
CA LEU A 51 0.45 12.96 -42.49
C LEU A 51 1.19 12.46 -43.75
N GLY A 52 2.52 12.31 -43.65
CA GLY A 52 3.33 11.81 -44.75
C GLY A 52 3.08 10.32 -45.06
N ASP A 53 3.49 9.87 -46.25
CA ASP A 53 3.24 8.49 -46.73
C ASP A 53 3.87 7.39 -45.86
N GLN A 54 4.88 7.73 -45.04
CA GLN A 54 5.50 6.80 -44.11
C GLN A 54 4.81 6.79 -42.74
N GLU A 55 3.88 7.69 -42.50
CA GLU A 55 3.20 7.83 -41.22
C GLU A 55 1.91 7.02 -41.18
N GLY A 56 1.76 6.25 -40.10
CA GLY A 56 0.55 5.49 -39.83
C GLY A 56 -0.07 5.89 -38.50
N LEU A 57 -1.32 5.49 -38.30
CA LEU A 57 -2.07 5.72 -37.07
C LEU A 57 -2.52 4.38 -36.46
N VAL A 58 -2.40 4.28 -35.14
CA VAL A 58 -2.88 3.15 -34.34
C VAL A 58 -3.91 3.67 -33.35
N ALA A 59 -5.16 3.26 -33.50
CA ALA A 59 -6.26 3.73 -32.65
C ALA A 59 -6.09 3.17 -31.23
N ARG A 60 -6.17 4.05 -30.23
CA ARG A 60 -6.08 3.69 -28.81
C ARG A 60 -7.40 3.84 -28.08
N ASP A 61 -8.16 4.88 -28.41
CA ASP A 61 -9.45 5.13 -27.79
C ASP A 61 -10.38 5.94 -28.70
N VAL A 62 -11.68 5.82 -28.44
CA VAL A 62 -12.74 6.63 -29.02
C VAL A 62 -13.68 7.11 -27.90
N VAL A 63 -13.81 8.44 -27.80
CA VAL A 63 -14.82 9.11 -26.97
C VAL A 63 -15.84 9.76 -27.90
N LYS A 64 -17.11 9.74 -27.50
CA LYS A 64 -18.20 10.40 -28.23
C LYS A 64 -18.91 11.36 -27.30
N ASP A 65 -19.21 12.55 -27.79
CA ASP A 65 -19.94 13.57 -27.05
C ASP A 65 -21.44 13.52 -27.37
N ALA A 66 -22.24 14.16 -26.51
CA ALA A 66 -23.69 14.21 -26.64
C ALA A 66 -24.15 14.90 -27.93
N ASP A 67 -23.40 15.88 -28.45
CA ASP A 67 -23.66 16.56 -29.72
C ASP A 67 -23.33 15.71 -30.97
N GLY A 68 -22.72 14.53 -30.76
CA GLY A 68 -22.32 13.59 -31.80
C GLY A 68 -20.89 13.78 -32.30
N THR A 69 -20.11 14.68 -31.71
CA THR A 69 -18.67 14.79 -31.95
C THR A 69 -17.96 13.53 -31.48
N VAL A 70 -16.98 13.08 -32.26
CA VAL A 70 -16.17 11.90 -31.96
C VAL A 70 -14.71 12.33 -31.81
N HIS A 71 -14.08 11.87 -30.74
CA HIS A 71 -12.69 12.10 -30.42
C HIS A 71 -11.94 10.78 -30.47
N THR A 72 -11.03 10.65 -31.42
CA THR A 72 -10.23 9.43 -31.58
C THR A 72 -8.79 9.70 -31.23
N ARG A 73 -8.28 9.00 -30.20
CA ARG A 73 -6.87 9.06 -29.80
C ARG A 73 -6.08 8.05 -30.62
N TYR A 74 -4.99 8.52 -31.22
CA TYR A 74 -4.09 7.71 -32.01
C TYR A 74 -2.65 7.81 -31.50
N GLU A 75 -1.97 6.69 -31.43
CA GLU A 75 -0.50 6.68 -31.55
C GLU A 75 -0.10 6.74 -33.02
N ARG A 76 1.09 7.30 -33.29
CA ARG A 76 1.66 7.34 -34.63
C ARG A 76 2.73 6.27 -34.81
N THR A 77 2.86 5.83 -36.05
CA THR A 77 4.03 5.09 -36.53
C THR A 77 4.71 5.86 -37.65
N TYR A 78 6.01 5.68 -37.85
CA TYR A 78 6.77 6.20 -38.98
C TYR A 78 7.64 5.10 -39.57
N ALA A 79 7.41 4.76 -40.84
CA ALA A 79 8.02 3.61 -41.53
C ALA A 79 7.91 2.30 -40.71
N GLY A 80 6.76 2.10 -40.04
CA GLY A 80 6.48 0.95 -39.19
C GLY A 80 7.05 1.02 -37.77
N LEU A 81 7.80 2.08 -37.41
CA LEU A 81 8.33 2.27 -36.05
C LEU A 81 7.35 3.07 -35.19
N PRO A 82 7.16 2.74 -33.90
CA PRO A 82 6.42 3.60 -32.97
C PRO A 82 7.02 5.01 -32.89
N VAL A 83 6.17 6.03 -32.80
CA VAL A 83 6.58 7.43 -32.58
C VAL A 83 6.23 7.82 -31.14
N LEU A 84 7.23 7.93 -30.28
CA LEU A 84 7.06 8.34 -28.88
C LEU A 84 7.00 9.87 -28.78
N GLY A 85 6.01 10.41 -28.07
CA GLY A 85 5.77 11.85 -27.98
C GLY A 85 5.21 12.48 -29.26
N GLY A 86 4.66 11.67 -30.17
CA GLY A 86 4.07 12.13 -31.42
C GLY A 86 2.57 11.89 -31.55
N ASP A 87 1.92 11.33 -30.53
CA ASP A 87 0.51 10.97 -30.55
C ASP A 87 -0.41 12.18 -30.85
N LEU A 88 -1.64 11.86 -31.27
CA LEU A 88 -2.61 12.89 -31.62
C LEU A 88 -4.04 12.45 -31.32
N VAL A 89 -4.93 13.44 -31.24
CA VAL A 89 -6.37 13.24 -31.16
C VAL A 89 -7.01 13.90 -32.38
N VAL A 90 -7.84 13.14 -33.11
CA VAL A 90 -8.69 13.68 -34.18
C VAL A 90 -10.06 13.95 -33.60
N HIS A 91 -10.56 15.18 -33.77
CA HIS A 91 -11.91 15.58 -33.36
C HIS A 91 -12.76 15.71 -34.61
N ALA A 92 -13.77 14.87 -34.76
CA ALA A 92 -14.69 14.84 -35.89
C ALA A 92 -16.09 15.27 -35.43
N ALA A 93 -16.54 16.44 -35.88
CA ALA A 93 -17.89 16.93 -35.61
C ALA A 93 -18.93 16.12 -36.38
N LYS A 94 -20.19 16.15 -35.92
CA LYS A 94 -21.32 15.44 -36.56
C LYS A 94 -21.53 15.81 -38.04
N ASN A 95 -21.14 17.02 -38.45
CA ASN A 95 -21.22 17.49 -39.85
C ASN A 95 -20.02 17.06 -40.71
N GLY A 96 -19.08 16.27 -40.17
CA GLY A 96 -17.89 15.78 -40.86
C GLY A 96 -16.67 16.71 -40.79
N ALA A 97 -16.77 17.90 -40.18
CA ALA A 97 -15.61 18.77 -39.98
C ALA A 97 -14.59 18.11 -39.03
N ARG A 98 -13.30 18.24 -39.33
CA ARG A 98 -12.21 17.63 -38.55
C ARG A 98 -11.21 18.66 -38.06
N SER A 99 -10.72 18.48 -36.85
CA SER A 99 -9.53 19.16 -36.31
C SER A 99 -8.63 18.15 -35.59
N THR A 100 -7.40 18.55 -35.28
CA THR A 100 -6.43 17.69 -34.61
C THR A 100 -5.75 18.39 -33.46
N THR A 101 -5.56 17.66 -32.35
CA THR A 101 -4.63 18.02 -31.28
C THR A 101 -3.42 17.10 -31.41
N LYS A 102 -2.21 17.64 -31.54
CA LYS A 102 -0.99 16.85 -31.73
C LYS A 102 -0.01 17.10 -30.59
N ALA A 103 0.65 16.04 -30.12
CA ALA A 103 1.74 16.13 -29.15
C ALA A 103 2.98 16.82 -29.75
N SER A 104 3.18 16.71 -31.07
CA SER A 104 4.27 17.36 -31.79
C SER A 104 3.84 17.79 -33.19
N GLU A 105 4.05 19.07 -33.49
CA GLU A 105 3.83 19.67 -34.82
C GLU A 105 5.03 19.46 -35.76
N ALA A 106 6.13 18.89 -35.27
CA ALA A 106 7.32 18.67 -36.08
C ALA A 106 7.07 17.63 -37.18
N ARG A 107 7.51 17.94 -38.41
CA ARG A 107 7.49 16.98 -39.51
C ARG A 107 8.50 15.86 -39.21
N ILE A 108 8.04 14.62 -39.26
CA ILE A 108 8.92 13.45 -39.10
C ILE A 108 9.59 13.18 -40.44
N SER A 109 10.92 13.28 -40.48
CA SER A 109 11.75 13.03 -41.68
C SER A 109 13.05 12.32 -41.26
N VAL A 110 12.90 11.20 -40.56
CA VAL A 110 14.00 10.45 -39.97
C VAL A 110 14.42 9.31 -40.90
N ASP A 111 15.72 9.15 -41.17
CA ASP A 111 16.22 7.93 -41.79
C ASP A 111 16.18 6.77 -40.79
N THR A 112 15.27 5.83 -41.01
CA THR A 112 15.01 4.68 -40.12
C THR A 112 15.90 3.47 -40.39
N LYS A 113 16.65 3.48 -41.50
CA LYS A 113 17.53 2.38 -41.92
C LYS A 113 18.91 2.49 -41.29
N VAL A 114 19.41 3.70 -41.10
CA VAL A 114 20.78 3.95 -40.60
C VAL A 114 20.76 4.30 -39.11
N ALA A 115 21.08 3.31 -38.28
CA ALA A 115 21.60 3.54 -36.93
C ALA A 115 23.13 3.44 -36.98
N SER A 116 23.87 4.42 -36.44
CA SER A 116 25.35 4.32 -36.38
C SER A 116 25.83 3.50 -35.20
N LEU A 117 24.96 3.20 -34.24
CA LEU A 117 25.25 2.35 -33.10
C LEU A 117 24.37 1.09 -33.09
N ALA A 118 24.93 -0.01 -32.61
CA ALA A 118 24.19 -1.24 -32.38
C ALA A 118 23.07 -1.02 -31.35
N ALA A 119 21.96 -1.73 -31.52
CA ALA A 119 20.85 -1.70 -30.57
C ALA A 119 21.32 -2.24 -29.20
N PRO A 120 20.96 -1.57 -28.08
CA PRO A 120 21.05 -2.19 -26.77
C PRO A 120 20.26 -3.51 -26.74
N LYS A 121 20.72 -4.48 -25.95
CA LYS A 121 20.07 -5.79 -25.84
C LYS A 121 18.62 -5.63 -25.37
N GLY A 122 17.68 -6.18 -26.13
CA GLY A 122 16.24 -6.12 -25.80
C GLY A 122 15.55 -4.79 -26.13
N ALA A 123 16.29 -3.77 -26.59
CA ALA A 123 15.70 -2.50 -26.97
C ALA A 123 14.98 -2.58 -28.33
N ARG A 124 13.85 -1.87 -28.46
CA ARG A 124 13.14 -1.72 -29.74
C ARG A 124 13.47 -0.39 -30.38
N LYS A 125 13.44 -0.35 -31.72
CA LYS A 125 13.67 0.87 -32.50
C LYS A 125 12.40 1.73 -32.50
N VAL A 126 12.54 3.02 -32.22
CA VAL A 126 11.44 4.00 -32.17
C VAL A 126 11.86 5.31 -32.83
N VAL A 127 10.89 6.17 -33.12
CA VAL A 127 11.13 7.59 -33.41
C VAL A 127 10.78 8.39 -32.16
N TRP A 128 11.73 9.19 -31.66
CA TRP A 128 11.49 10.10 -30.53
C TRP A 128 11.10 11.48 -31.08
N ALA A 129 9.91 11.98 -30.71
CA ALA A 129 9.35 13.24 -31.21
C ALA A 129 9.00 14.27 -30.10
N ALA A 130 9.24 13.94 -28.82
CA ALA A 130 8.93 14.79 -27.68
C ALA A 130 9.99 15.87 -27.36
N GLY A 131 11.21 15.77 -27.89
CA GLY A 131 12.33 16.66 -27.58
C GLY A 131 12.66 17.73 -28.64
N GLY A 132 11.75 18.03 -29.56
CA GLY A 132 12.00 18.92 -30.70
C GLY A 132 12.04 18.17 -32.04
N ALA A 133 13.10 18.36 -32.83
CA ALA A 133 13.24 17.68 -34.13
C ALA A 133 13.23 16.15 -33.94
N PRO A 134 12.36 15.39 -34.64
CA PRO A 134 12.28 13.95 -34.47
C PRO A 134 13.58 13.24 -34.83
N VAL A 135 13.99 12.26 -34.02
CA VAL A 135 15.20 11.47 -34.23
C VAL A 135 14.94 9.97 -34.14
N LEU A 136 15.84 9.17 -34.72
CA LEU A 136 15.82 7.72 -34.54
C LEU A 136 16.38 7.40 -33.15
N ALA A 137 15.68 6.55 -32.39
CA ALA A 137 16.07 6.18 -31.05
C ALA A 137 15.88 4.67 -30.78
N TRP A 138 16.51 4.21 -29.72
CA TRP A 138 16.27 2.91 -29.09
C TRP A 138 15.50 3.14 -27.79
N GLU A 139 14.41 2.40 -27.59
CA GLU A 139 13.74 2.29 -26.30
C GLU A 139 14.16 0.98 -25.66
N GLY A 140 14.96 1.07 -24.60
CA GLY A 140 15.26 -0.06 -23.71
C GLY A 140 14.29 -0.06 -22.53
N VAL A 141 13.79 -1.24 -22.19
CA VAL A 141 13.02 -1.44 -20.95
C VAL A 141 13.87 -2.29 -20.03
N THR A 142 14.16 -1.76 -18.85
CA THR A 142 14.83 -2.51 -17.79
C THR A 142 13.80 -2.76 -16.70
N GLU A 143 13.43 -4.03 -16.55
CA GLU A 143 12.64 -4.49 -15.40
C GLU A 143 13.59 -4.84 -14.28
N GLY A 144 13.29 -4.34 -13.10
CA GLY A 144 14.11 -4.52 -11.92
C GLY A 144 13.27 -4.62 -10.67
N VAL A 145 13.93 -4.95 -9.58
CA VAL A 145 13.42 -4.76 -8.24
C VAL A 145 14.49 -3.94 -7.51
N GLY A 146 14.10 -2.79 -6.98
CA GLY A 146 14.98 -1.94 -6.18
C GLY A 146 15.54 -2.69 -4.98
N ALA A 147 16.57 -2.14 -4.35
CA ALA A 147 17.17 -2.73 -3.14
C ALA A 147 16.16 -2.84 -1.97
N ASP A 148 15.05 -2.12 -2.08
CA ASP A 148 13.89 -2.04 -1.20
C ASP A 148 12.74 -2.98 -1.59
N GLY A 149 12.87 -3.78 -2.66
CA GLY A 149 11.80 -4.65 -3.13
C GLY A 149 10.83 -3.99 -4.13
N THR A 150 11.03 -2.72 -4.50
CA THR A 150 10.17 -1.97 -5.43
C THR A 150 10.32 -2.48 -6.86
N PRO A 151 9.28 -3.04 -7.52
CA PRO A 151 9.35 -3.34 -8.94
C PRO A 151 9.55 -2.05 -9.73
N SER A 152 10.58 -2.00 -10.57
CA SER A 152 10.81 -0.90 -11.50
C SER A 152 10.61 -1.41 -12.92
N LYS A 153 10.09 -0.53 -13.77
CA LYS A 153 10.04 -0.76 -15.21
C LYS A 153 10.51 0.51 -15.89
N LEU A 154 11.83 0.67 -15.89
CA LEU A 154 12.50 1.86 -16.39
C LEU A 154 12.58 1.81 -17.92
N HIS A 155 11.87 2.73 -18.56
CA HIS A 155 11.99 3.02 -19.97
C HIS A 155 13.13 4.03 -20.19
N THR A 156 14.12 3.67 -21.00
CA THR A 156 15.23 4.57 -21.39
C THR A 156 15.25 4.75 -22.90
N ILE A 157 15.12 6.00 -23.34
CA ILE A 157 15.14 6.40 -24.74
C ILE A 157 16.52 6.95 -25.07
N THR A 158 17.22 6.29 -25.99
CA THR A 158 18.60 6.62 -26.37
C THR A 158 18.68 6.94 -27.84
N ASP A 159 19.31 8.07 -28.19
CA ASP A 159 19.54 8.46 -29.58
C ASP A 159 20.33 7.37 -30.33
N ALA A 160 19.78 6.87 -31.43
CA ALA A 160 20.33 5.72 -32.15
C ALA A 160 21.61 6.05 -32.95
N ARG A 161 22.00 7.34 -33.02
CA ARG A 161 23.21 7.78 -33.72
C ARG A 161 24.37 8.06 -32.77
N SER A 162 24.08 8.80 -31.71
CA SER A 162 25.08 9.30 -30.74
C SER A 162 25.18 8.44 -29.48
N GLY A 163 24.15 7.66 -29.15
CA GLY A 163 24.10 6.88 -27.91
C GLY A 163 23.75 7.74 -26.68
N LYS A 164 23.42 9.01 -26.87
CA LYS A 164 23.00 9.90 -25.79
C LYS A 164 21.60 9.51 -25.30
N VAL A 165 21.41 9.39 -23.98
CA VAL A 165 20.08 9.28 -23.38
C VAL A 165 19.30 10.56 -23.65
N LEU A 166 18.15 10.43 -24.32
CA LEU A 166 17.24 11.50 -24.67
C LEU A 166 16.19 11.72 -23.58
N TYR A 167 15.72 10.63 -22.97
CA TYR A 167 14.70 10.64 -21.93
C TYR A 167 14.69 9.31 -21.16
N SER A 168 14.21 9.32 -19.93
CA SER A 168 13.94 8.11 -19.15
C SER A 168 12.78 8.34 -18.20
N TYR A 169 11.94 7.33 -17.99
CA TYR A 169 10.81 7.37 -17.05
C TYR A 169 10.52 5.96 -16.53
N ASP A 170 9.96 5.85 -15.33
CA ASP A 170 9.51 4.57 -14.77
C ASP A 170 8.00 4.42 -14.99
N ASP A 171 7.54 3.25 -15.41
CA ASP A 171 6.11 2.95 -15.59
C ASP A 171 5.38 2.78 -14.24
N ILE A 172 6.12 2.70 -13.12
CA ILE A 172 5.59 2.51 -11.77
C ILE A 172 5.68 3.84 -10.99
N GLU A 173 4.54 4.54 -10.90
CA GLU A 173 4.40 5.85 -10.22
C GLU A 173 3.77 5.64 -8.82
N THR A 174 4.60 5.65 -7.78
CA THR A 174 4.16 5.60 -6.37
C THR A 174 4.91 6.67 -5.58
N GLY A 175 4.23 7.36 -4.67
CA GLY A 175 4.87 8.35 -3.80
C GLY A 175 6.00 7.74 -2.98
N ILE A 176 7.03 8.52 -2.70
CA ILE A 176 8.21 8.06 -1.93
C ILE A 176 8.16 8.71 -0.55
N GLY A 177 8.13 7.90 0.50
CA GLY A 177 8.23 8.34 1.89
C GLY A 177 9.65 8.25 2.42
N ALA A 178 10.13 9.32 3.06
CA ALA A 178 11.27 9.26 3.95
C ALA A 178 10.77 9.02 5.39
N SER A 179 10.74 7.75 5.78
CA SER A 179 10.26 7.26 7.08
C SER A 179 11.27 7.51 8.19
N GLU A 180 10.80 7.68 9.44
CA GLU A 180 11.67 7.74 10.61
C GLU A 180 12.26 6.35 10.95
N TYR A 181 11.46 5.29 10.76
CA TYR A 181 11.77 3.94 11.27
C TYR A 181 12.11 2.93 10.18
N SER A 182 11.56 3.10 8.98
CA SER A 182 11.61 2.11 7.88
C SER A 182 12.46 2.57 6.69
N GLY A 183 13.18 3.69 6.80
CA GLY A 183 14.05 4.21 5.75
C GLY A 183 13.27 4.87 4.60
N SER A 184 13.72 4.66 3.35
CA SER A 184 12.93 5.10 2.20
C SER A 184 11.90 4.02 1.84
N VAL A 185 10.64 4.41 1.73
CA VAL A 185 9.51 3.50 1.52
C VAL A 185 8.61 3.97 0.39
N THR A 186 7.91 3.04 -0.23
CA THR A 186 6.91 3.31 -1.25
C THR A 186 5.53 3.50 -0.62
N LEU A 187 4.81 4.56 -1.04
CA LEU A 187 3.50 4.95 -0.53
C LEU A 187 2.43 4.91 -1.64
N GLY A 188 1.24 4.42 -1.29
CA GLY A 188 0.08 4.47 -2.18
C GLY A 188 -0.53 5.87 -2.20
N THR A 189 -0.33 6.61 -3.29
CA THR A 189 -0.81 7.98 -3.41
C THR A 189 -1.82 8.14 -4.53
N LYS A 190 -2.56 9.25 -4.50
CA LYS A 190 -3.51 9.60 -5.55
C LYS A 190 -3.27 11.02 -6.02
N ALA A 191 -3.01 11.19 -7.31
CA ALA A 191 -2.98 12.51 -7.92
C ALA A 191 -4.36 13.20 -7.84
N ASN A 192 -4.35 14.46 -7.43
CA ASN A 192 -5.50 15.36 -7.38
C ASN A 192 -5.10 16.74 -7.92
N GLY A 193 -5.32 16.95 -9.22
CA GLY A 193 -4.89 18.17 -9.90
C GLY A 193 -3.36 18.26 -9.98
N SER A 194 -2.79 19.31 -9.41
CA SER A 194 -1.33 19.50 -9.31
C SER A 194 -0.74 19.05 -7.98
N GLN A 195 -1.49 18.27 -7.21
CA GLN A 195 -1.08 17.74 -5.91
C GLN A 195 -1.27 16.23 -5.86
N PHE A 196 -0.68 15.61 -4.85
CA PHE A 196 -0.82 14.21 -4.49
C PHE A 196 -1.46 14.10 -3.11
N GLU A 197 -2.30 13.10 -2.90
CA GLU A 197 -2.93 12.79 -1.62
C GLU A 197 -2.36 11.48 -1.07
N LEU A 198 -2.12 11.39 0.25
CA LEU A 198 -1.89 10.09 0.93
C LEU A 198 -3.20 9.30 0.97
N ASN A 199 -3.53 8.69 -0.17
CA ASN A 199 -4.77 8.01 -0.46
C ASN A 199 -4.48 6.78 -1.33
N ASP A 200 -4.30 5.63 -0.68
CA ASP A 200 -3.96 4.37 -1.33
C ASP A 200 -5.22 3.69 -1.89
N THR A 201 -5.49 3.98 -3.16
CA THR A 201 -6.62 3.38 -3.88
C THR A 201 -6.43 1.90 -4.22
N ALA A 202 -5.21 1.37 -4.16
CA ALA A 202 -4.92 -0.03 -4.43
C ALA A 202 -5.24 -0.93 -3.22
N ARG A 203 -5.23 -0.36 -2.01
CA ARG A 203 -5.48 -1.07 -0.74
C ARG A 203 -6.75 -0.57 -0.06
N GLY A 204 -7.87 -0.64 -0.77
CA GLY A 204 -9.19 -0.34 -0.20
C GLY A 204 -9.46 1.14 0.10
N GLY A 205 -8.62 2.05 -0.40
CA GLY A 205 -8.77 3.50 -0.22
C GLY A 205 -8.25 4.02 1.11
N HIS A 206 -7.18 3.42 1.67
CA HIS A 206 -6.58 3.87 2.93
C HIS A 206 -6.12 5.32 2.83
N LYS A 207 -6.40 6.13 3.85
CA LYS A 207 -6.01 7.54 3.89
C LYS A 207 -5.28 7.87 5.17
N THR A 208 -4.34 8.81 5.09
CA THR A 208 -3.63 9.33 6.27
C THR A 208 -3.92 10.81 6.48
N TYR A 209 -4.35 11.15 7.69
CA TYR A 209 -4.79 12.48 8.07
C TYR A 209 -3.90 13.11 9.12
N ASP A 210 -3.74 14.43 9.03
CA ASP A 210 -3.11 15.27 10.03
C ASP A 210 -4.16 15.82 11.02
N LEU A 211 -4.01 15.51 12.30
CA LEU A 211 -4.84 16.10 13.36
C LEU A 211 -4.37 17.47 13.83
N ALA A 212 -3.17 17.94 13.44
CA ALA A 212 -2.64 19.25 13.81
C ALA A 212 -2.60 19.50 15.33
N GLY A 213 -2.36 18.46 16.13
CA GLY A 213 -2.38 18.50 17.59
C GLY A 213 -3.80 18.45 18.20
N GLY A 214 -4.82 18.31 17.37
CA GLY A 214 -6.20 18.06 17.78
C GLY A 214 -6.38 16.66 18.38
N THR A 215 -7.51 16.47 19.07
CA THR A 215 -7.86 15.22 19.75
C THR A 215 -9.23 14.67 19.34
N ASN A 216 -9.82 15.23 18.27
CA ASN A 216 -11.13 14.83 17.77
C ASN A 216 -11.23 15.02 16.25
N GLY A 217 -12.27 14.42 15.66
CA GLY A 217 -12.50 14.45 14.23
C GLY A 217 -11.52 13.58 13.44
N THR A 218 -11.61 13.71 12.11
CA THR A 218 -10.76 12.97 11.16
C THR A 218 -9.42 13.67 10.93
N GLY A 219 -9.38 15.00 10.96
CA GLY A 219 -8.21 15.79 10.58
C GLY A 219 -8.24 16.20 9.10
N SER A 220 -7.12 16.74 8.62
CA SER A 220 -6.93 17.16 7.22
C SER A 220 -6.16 16.08 6.45
N LEU A 221 -6.60 15.73 5.25
CA LEU A 221 -5.88 14.75 4.42
C LEU A 221 -4.49 15.31 4.07
N PHE A 222 -3.45 14.51 4.22
CA PHE A 222 -2.12 14.91 3.79
C PHE A 222 -2.07 15.05 2.27
N THR A 223 -1.57 16.21 1.83
CA THR A 223 -1.33 16.53 0.41
C THR A 223 0.12 16.94 0.21
N ASP A 224 0.66 16.64 -0.96
CA ASP A 224 2.02 17.00 -1.35
C ASP A 224 2.06 17.50 -2.82
N ALA A 225 3.10 18.25 -3.20
CA ALA A 225 3.21 18.82 -4.55
C ALA A 225 4.05 17.97 -5.51
N ASP A 226 4.97 17.15 -5.01
CA ASP A 226 5.94 16.39 -5.80
C ASP A 226 5.95 14.88 -5.52
N ASP A 227 5.05 14.42 -4.64
CA ASP A 227 4.88 13.02 -4.22
C ASP A 227 6.07 12.45 -3.44
N THR A 228 6.88 13.34 -2.84
CA THR A 228 7.94 13.00 -1.88
C THR A 228 7.51 13.42 -0.48
N TRP A 229 7.36 12.45 0.41
CA TRP A 229 6.72 12.63 1.71
C TRP A 229 7.72 12.54 2.86
N GLY A 230 7.87 13.62 3.62
CA GLY A 230 8.70 13.64 4.82
C GLY A 230 10.20 13.76 4.53
N ASP A 231 11.00 13.77 5.60
CA ASP A 231 12.46 13.87 5.53
C ASP A 231 13.20 12.91 6.49
N GLY A 232 12.47 11.95 7.06
CA GLY A 232 12.98 11.01 8.05
C GLY A 232 13.18 11.61 9.44
N THR A 233 12.75 12.85 9.68
CA THR A 233 12.82 13.50 11.00
C THR A 233 11.44 13.76 11.60
N PRO A 234 11.28 13.71 12.94
CA PRO A 234 10.00 13.95 13.61
C PRO A 234 9.53 15.41 13.53
N ALA A 235 10.41 16.35 13.17
CA ALA A 235 10.05 17.75 12.97
C ALA A 235 9.20 17.96 11.71
N ASN A 236 9.38 17.10 10.69
CA ASN A 236 8.54 17.09 9.51
C ASN A 236 7.33 16.19 9.73
N ARG A 237 6.14 16.80 9.66
CA ARG A 237 4.86 16.13 9.92
C ARG A 237 4.56 15.01 8.92
N GLN A 238 5.02 15.15 7.67
CA GLN A 238 4.85 14.11 6.67
C GLN A 238 5.65 12.85 6.99
N THR A 239 6.70 12.92 7.82
CA THR A 239 7.48 11.73 8.23
C THR A 239 6.61 10.74 8.99
N ALA A 240 5.90 11.18 10.04
CA ALA A 240 4.98 10.32 10.79
C ALA A 240 3.81 9.83 9.91
N ALA A 241 3.36 10.68 8.97
CA ALA A 241 2.32 10.31 8.02
C ALA A 241 2.79 9.20 7.06
N ALA A 242 4.03 9.28 6.55
CA ALA A 242 4.65 8.28 5.70
C ALA A 242 4.78 6.94 6.44
N ASP A 243 5.25 6.96 7.69
CA ASP A 243 5.33 5.78 8.56
C ASP A 243 3.98 5.08 8.71
N ALA A 244 2.97 5.83 9.16
CA ALA A 244 1.62 5.30 9.39
C ALA A 244 0.96 4.78 8.11
N HIS A 245 1.19 5.47 6.99
CA HIS A 245 0.64 5.08 5.68
C HIS A 245 1.32 3.80 5.15
N TYR A 246 2.64 3.70 5.28
CA TYR A 246 3.41 2.52 4.94
C TYR A 246 3.01 1.33 5.81
N GLY A 247 2.95 1.50 7.14
CA GLY A 247 2.56 0.44 8.07
C GLY A 247 1.17 -0.13 7.80
N ALA A 248 0.20 0.73 7.46
CA ALA A 248 -1.13 0.29 7.04
C ALA A 248 -1.11 -0.49 5.72
N ALA A 249 -0.31 -0.05 4.74
CA ALA A 249 -0.18 -0.72 3.45
C ALA A 249 0.45 -2.12 3.59
N VAL A 250 1.54 -2.25 4.36
CA VAL A 250 2.21 -3.53 4.60
C VAL A 250 1.29 -4.48 5.37
N THR A 251 0.57 -3.99 6.39
CA THR A 251 -0.35 -4.81 7.17
C THR A 251 -1.52 -5.31 6.31
N TRP A 252 -2.05 -4.47 5.43
CA TRP A 252 -3.06 -4.87 4.45
C TRP A 252 -2.54 -5.99 3.55
N ASP A 253 -1.33 -5.85 3.01
CA ASP A 253 -0.73 -6.84 2.12
C ASP A 253 -0.45 -8.16 2.85
N PHE A 254 0.01 -8.10 4.10
CA PHE A 254 0.16 -9.28 4.96
C PHE A 254 -1.18 -10.01 5.14
N TYR A 255 -2.25 -9.30 5.53
CA TYR A 255 -3.58 -9.90 5.67
C TYR A 255 -4.07 -10.55 4.36
N LYS A 256 -3.88 -9.86 3.23
CA LYS A 256 -4.30 -10.37 1.93
C LYS A 256 -3.50 -11.61 1.51
N ASN A 257 -2.18 -11.52 1.55
CA ASN A 257 -1.29 -12.51 0.94
C ASN A 257 -1.07 -13.71 1.86
N GLU A 258 -0.94 -13.50 3.17
CA GLU A 258 -0.69 -14.58 4.12
C GLU A 258 -1.96 -15.17 4.73
N LEU A 259 -3.00 -14.35 4.93
CA LEU A 259 -4.23 -14.77 5.61
C LEU A 259 -5.43 -14.91 4.66
N GLY A 260 -5.30 -14.51 3.40
CA GLY A 260 -6.39 -14.50 2.42
C GLY A 260 -7.52 -13.52 2.78
N ARG A 261 -7.24 -12.49 3.60
CA ARG A 261 -8.22 -11.54 4.12
C ARG A 261 -8.06 -10.17 3.47
N LEU A 262 -9.10 -9.70 2.78
CA LEU A 262 -9.06 -8.40 2.12
C LEU A 262 -9.46 -7.27 3.08
N GLY A 263 -8.47 -6.72 3.78
CA GLY A 263 -8.64 -5.67 4.79
C GLY A 263 -9.14 -6.17 6.14
N ILE A 264 -9.35 -5.26 7.09
CA ILE A 264 -9.69 -5.57 8.48
C ILE A 264 -10.99 -6.38 8.59
N ARG A 265 -12.04 -6.02 7.82
CA ARG A 265 -13.34 -6.72 7.83
C ARG A 265 -13.44 -7.83 6.77
N GLY A 266 -12.46 -7.96 5.89
CA GLY A 266 -12.53 -8.87 4.74
C GLY A 266 -13.48 -8.40 3.62
N ASP A 267 -13.93 -7.14 3.68
CA ASP A 267 -14.89 -6.52 2.75
C ASP A 267 -14.22 -5.65 1.67
N GLY A 268 -12.89 -5.55 1.66
CA GLY A 268 -12.16 -4.70 0.73
C GLY A 268 -12.18 -3.21 1.06
N VAL A 269 -12.64 -2.83 2.26
CA VAL A 269 -12.62 -1.44 2.73
C VAL A 269 -11.49 -1.24 3.73
N ALA A 270 -10.68 -0.20 3.52
CA ALA A 270 -9.62 0.17 4.43
C ALA A 270 -10.12 1.01 5.62
N ALA A 271 -9.43 0.88 6.75
CA ALA A 271 -9.41 1.89 7.79
C ALA A 271 -8.64 3.13 7.29
N TYR A 272 -8.60 4.19 8.10
CA TYR A 272 -7.71 5.32 7.86
C TYR A 272 -6.80 5.55 9.07
N SER A 273 -5.69 6.26 8.85
CA SER A 273 -4.73 6.64 9.88
C SER A 273 -4.85 8.12 10.23
N ARG A 274 -4.68 8.45 11.51
CA ARG A 274 -4.55 9.82 12.01
C ARG A 274 -3.24 9.97 12.75
N VAL A 275 -2.41 10.93 12.36
CA VAL A 275 -1.15 11.24 13.05
C VAL A 275 -1.23 12.60 13.73
N HIS A 276 -0.27 12.87 14.60
CA HIS A 276 -0.18 14.10 15.40
C HIS A 276 -1.39 14.34 16.30
N TYR A 277 -1.84 13.26 16.95
CA TYR A 277 -2.90 13.32 17.94
C TYR A 277 -2.40 13.98 19.24
N GLY A 278 -3.07 15.07 19.64
CA GLY A 278 -2.73 15.79 20.86
C GLY A 278 -1.33 16.43 20.83
N ASN A 279 -0.76 16.67 22.02
CA ASN A 279 0.58 17.22 22.16
C ASN A 279 1.36 16.40 23.19
N ALA A 280 2.56 15.96 22.81
CA ALA A 280 3.40 15.03 23.56
C ALA A 280 2.63 13.79 24.04
N TYR A 281 1.71 13.31 23.20
CA TYR A 281 0.84 12.19 23.54
C TYR A 281 1.61 10.88 23.37
N VAL A 282 1.82 10.18 24.48
CA VAL A 282 2.64 8.97 24.56
C VAL A 282 1.76 7.72 24.44
N ASN A 283 0.97 7.64 23.37
CA ASN A 283 0.21 6.45 23.03
C ASN A 283 -0.22 6.42 21.55
N ALA A 284 -0.54 5.22 21.07
CA ALA A 284 -1.28 4.98 19.84
C ALA A 284 -2.54 4.17 20.18
N PHE A 285 -3.56 4.20 19.32
CA PHE A 285 -4.77 3.42 19.54
C PHE A 285 -5.59 3.20 18.27
N TRP A 286 -6.28 2.06 18.24
CA TRP A 286 -7.43 1.78 17.38
C TRP A 286 -8.74 2.31 18.00
N ASP A 287 -9.64 2.80 17.13
CA ASP A 287 -10.98 3.20 17.51
C ASP A 287 -12.03 2.63 16.54
N ASP A 288 -12.86 1.72 17.04
CA ASP A 288 -13.95 1.08 16.29
C ASP A 288 -14.99 2.08 15.77
N SER A 289 -15.19 3.21 16.48
CA SER A 289 -16.24 4.17 16.15
C SER A 289 -15.95 4.94 14.87
N CYS A 290 -14.69 5.27 14.63
CA CYS A 290 -14.21 5.88 13.40
C CYS A 290 -13.66 4.85 12.40
N PHE A 291 -13.42 3.61 12.84
CA PHE A 291 -12.71 2.59 12.07
C PHE A 291 -11.32 3.08 11.64
N CYS A 292 -10.52 3.54 12.62
CA CYS A 292 -9.27 4.23 12.34
C CYS A 292 -8.18 3.99 13.39
N MET A 293 -6.92 4.00 12.94
CA MET A 293 -5.73 4.03 13.79
C MET A 293 -5.32 5.47 14.08
N THR A 294 -4.82 5.72 15.29
CA THR A 294 -4.47 7.07 15.76
C THR A 294 -3.16 7.07 16.51
N TYR A 295 -2.26 7.98 16.16
CA TYR A 295 -0.89 8.00 16.66
C TYR A 295 -0.56 9.36 17.26
N GLY A 296 -0.03 9.33 18.49
CA GLY A 296 0.62 10.49 19.11
C GLY A 296 2.08 10.63 18.68
N ASP A 297 2.65 11.80 18.94
CA ASP A 297 4.03 12.14 18.57
C ASP A 297 5.08 11.72 19.64
N GLY A 298 4.63 11.03 20.69
CA GLY A 298 5.48 10.56 21.78
C GLY A 298 5.96 11.67 22.71
N ALA A 299 6.78 11.31 23.69
CA ALA A 299 7.30 12.26 24.66
C ALA A 299 8.09 13.36 23.93
N ASN A 300 7.83 14.62 24.27
CA ASN A 300 8.43 15.81 23.64
C ASN A 300 8.20 15.94 22.12
N ASN A 301 7.27 15.17 21.53
CA ASN A 301 7.03 15.13 20.08
C ASN A 301 8.25 14.73 19.23
N THR A 302 9.13 13.87 19.77
CA THR A 302 10.37 13.47 19.09
C THR A 302 10.37 12.03 18.60
N LYS A 303 9.33 11.26 18.94
CA LYS A 303 9.23 9.83 18.60
C LYS A 303 7.76 9.48 18.33
N PRO A 304 7.22 9.83 17.16
CA PRO A 304 5.89 9.43 16.76
C PRO A 304 5.70 7.92 16.89
N LEU A 305 4.57 7.49 17.43
CA LEU A 305 4.32 6.08 17.71
C LEU A 305 3.83 5.36 16.45
N THR A 306 4.60 5.45 15.36
CA THR A 306 4.24 5.02 14.01
C THR A 306 5.17 3.93 13.46
N SER A 307 5.96 3.26 14.30
CA SER A 307 6.77 2.11 13.87
C SER A 307 5.90 1.00 13.25
N LEU A 308 6.54 0.15 12.45
CA LEU A 308 5.83 -0.82 11.62
C LEU A 308 5.03 -1.83 12.45
N ASP A 309 5.63 -2.35 13.52
CA ASP A 309 4.97 -3.23 14.48
C ASP A 309 3.81 -2.56 15.21
N VAL A 310 3.94 -1.28 15.60
CA VAL A 310 2.89 -0.49 16.24
C VAL A 310 1.74 -0.24 15.26
N ALA A 311 2.01 0.13 14.02
CA ALA A 311 0.97 0.28 13.00
C ALA A 311 0.24 -1.05 12.74
N GLY A 312 0.99 -2.16 12.67
CA GLY A 312 0.42 -3.51 12.57
C GLY A 312 -0.39 -3.93 13.79
N HIS A 313 0.05 -3.54 14.99
CA HIS A 313 -0.62 -3.75 16.27
C HIS A 313 -1.98 -3.02 16.30
N GLU A 314 -2.00 -1.72 16.00
CA GLU A 314 -3.24 -0.94 15.99
C GLU A 314 -4.25 -1.48 14.96
N MET A 315 -3.79 -1.82 13.76
CA MET A 315 -4.66 -2.39 12.75
C MET A 315 -5.21 -3.78 13.15
N SER A 316 -4.47 -4.51 13.98
CA SER A 316 -4.85 -5.83 14.50
C SER A 316 -5.86 -5.80 15.65
N HIS A 317 -5.99 -4.68 16.36
CA HIS A 317 -7.17 -4.46 17.20
C HIS A 317 -8.45 -4.44 16.37
N GLY A 318 -8.43 -3.76 15.21
CA GLY A 318 -9.55 -3.78 14.27
C GLY A 318 -9.85 -5.18 13.74
N LEU A 319 -8.82 -5.99 13.48
CA LEU A 319 -8.98 -7.39 13.09
C LEU A 319 -9.70 -8.19 14.19
N THR A 320 -9.27 -8.00 15.45
CA THR A 320 -9.90 -8.63 16.61
C THR A 320 -11.35 -8.22 16.76
N ALA A 321 -11.65 -6.91 16.64
CA ALA A 321 -13.01 -6.38 16.71
C ALA A 321 -13.92 -6.95 15.60
N SER A 322 -13.37 -7.15 14.40
CA SER A 322 -14.09 -7.69 13.24
C SER A 322 -14.23 -9.21 13.21
N THR A 323 -13.69 -9.90 14.22
CA THR A 323 -13.68 -11.37 14.30
C THR A 323 -14.17 -11.86 15.66
N ALA A 324 -13.26 -12.20 16.58
CA ALA A 324 -13.60 -12.74 17.89
C ALA A 324 -14.30 -11.70 18.80
N GLY A 325 -14.03 -10.42 18.59
CA GLY A 325 -14.53 -9.32 19.42
C GLY A 325 -14.08 -9.45 20.88
N LEU A 326 -12.83 -9.88 21.12
CA LEU A 326 -12.28 -10.11 22.46
C LEU A 326 -12.45 -8.85 23.32
N ARG A 327 -13.19 -8.97 24.43
CA ARG A 327 -13.42 -7.84 25.33
C ARG A 327 -12.10 -7.40 25.95
N TYR A 328 -11.87 -6.09 25.97
CA TYR A 328 -10.66 -5.45 26.50
C TYR A 328 -10.63 -5.43 28.03
N THR A 329 -10.71 -6.61 28.66
CA THR A 329 -10.72 -6.78 30.11
C THR A 329 -10.27 -8.19 30.48
N ARG A 330 -9.58 -8.33 31.62
CA ARG A 330 -9.11 -9.63 32.14
C ARG A 330 -8.32 -10.40 31.07
N GLU A 331 -8.44 -11.73 31.05
CA GLU A 331 -7.74 -12.60 30.09
C GLU A 331 -8.15 -12.37 28.64
N SER A 332 -9.41 -12.05 28.36
CA SER A 332 -9.81 -11.71 26.98
C SER A 332 -9.14 -10.42 26.49
N GLY A 333 -8.90 -9.47 27.40
CA GLY A 333 -8.14 -8.27 27.09
C GLY A 333 -6.66 -8.56 26.86
N GLY A 334 -6.06 -9.41 27.68
CA GLY A 334 -4.69 -9.90 27.45
C GLY A 334 -4.54 -10.62 26.11
N LEU A 335 -5.54 -11.42 25.70
CA LEU A 335 -5.56 -12.04 24.37
C LEU A 335 -5.79 -11.05 23.24
N ASN A 336 -6.52 -9.96 23.47
CA ASN A 336 -6.69 -8.87 22.50
C ASN A 336 -5.34 -8.19 22.24
N GLU A 337 -4.66 -7.75 23.31
CA GLU A 337 -3.30 -7.20 23.27
C GLU A 337 -2.30 -8.13 22.59
N ALA A 338 -2.26 -9.39 23.03
CA ALA A 338 -1.32 -10.36 22.46
C ALA A 338 -1.63 -10.65 20.98
N THR A 339 -2.90 -10.61 20.56
CA THR A 339 -3.23 -10.75 19.14
C THR A 339 -2.63 -9.61 18.33
N SER A 340 -2.68 -8.39 18.84
CA SER A 340 -2.10 -7.23 18.20
C SER A 340 -0.57 -7.30 18.14
N ASP A 341 0.10 -7.73 19.22
CA ASP A 341 1.55 -7.98 19.23
C ASP A 341 1.95 -9.09 18.23
N ILE A 342 1.23 -10.22 18.23
CA ILE A 342 1.51 -11.36 17.35
C ILE A 342 1.47 -10.95 15.88
N PHE A 343 0.47 -10.17 15.47
CA PHE A 343 0.34 -9.74 14.09
C PHE A 343 1.22 -8.54 13.76
N GLY A 344 1.48 -7.62 14.70
CA GLY A 344 2.50 -6.57 14.54
C GLY A 344 3.88 -7.16 14.23
N THR A 345 4.32 -8.10 15.06
CA THR A 345 5.55 -8.88 14.82
C THR A 345 5.52 -9.64 13.49
N ALA A 346 4.40 -10.30 13.16
CA ALA A 346 4.30 -11.03 11.89
C ALA A 346 4.39 -10.10 10.66
N VAL A 347 3.87 -8.87 10.77
CA VAL A 347 3.94 -7.82 9.75
C VAL A 347 5.37 -7.33 9.56
N GLU A 348 6.10 -7.07 10.64
CA GLU A 348 7.50 -6.65 10.57
C GLU A 348 8.38 -7.70 9.89
N PHE A 349 8.19 -8.97 10.25
CA PHE A 349 8.85 -10.08 9.56
C PHE A 349 8.44 -10.25 8.11
N TYR A 350 7.17 -9.97 7.77
CA TYR A 350 6.65 -10.03 6.40
C TYR A 350 7.24 -8.92 5.52
N ALA A 351 7.39 -7.72 6.08
CA ALA A 351 7.95 -6.57 5.37
C ALA A 351 9.39 -6.81 4.93
N ALA A 352 10.15 -7.59 5.72
CA ALA A 352 11.56 -7.85 5.49
C ALA A 352 12.37 -6.55 5.26
N ASN A 353 11.97 -5.48 5.95
CA ASN A 353 12.58 -4.16 5.83
C ASN A 353 13.98 -4.18 6.47
N ALA A 354 15.00 -3.67 5.77
CA ALA A 354 16.37 -3.70 6.25
C ALA A 354 16.64 -2.68 7.38
N SER A 355 15.90 -1.58 7.43
CA SER A 355 15.98 -0.57 8.50
C SER A 355 15.23 -1.01 9.75
N ASP A 356 14.24 -1.89 9.59
CA ASP A 356 13.45 -2.49 10.66
C ASP A 356 13.31 -4.02 10.47
N PRO A 357 14.39 -4.78 10.71
CA PRO A 357 14.37 -6.21 10.49
C PRO A 357 13.50 -6.91 11.53
N GLY A 358 12.51 -7.66 11.06
CA GLY A 358 11.61 -8.47 11.89
C GLY A 358 12.25 -9.10 13.12
N ASP A 359 11.69 -8.81 14.29
CA ASP A 359 12.11 -9.35 15.56
C ASP A 359 10.92 -9.66 16.50
N TYR A 360 11.17 -10.03 17.76
CA TYR A 360 10.14 -10.40 18.75
C TYR A 360 10.13 -9.43 19.94
N LEU A 361 10.67 -8.24 19.72
CA LEU A 361 10.53 -7.07 20.56
C LEU A 361 9.31 -6.29 20.05
N ILE A 362 8.70 -5.51 20.93
CA ILE A 362 7.56 -4.66 20.56
C ILE A 362 7.92 -3.23 20.95
N GLY A 363 7.82 -2.30 20.00
CA GLY A 363 8.03 -0.88 20.19
C GLY A 363 9.48 -0.50 20.51
N GLU A 364 10.46 -1.28 20.07
CA GLU A 364 11.89 -0.94 20.16
C GLU A 364 12.26 0.29 19.33
N LYS A 365 11.68 0.48 18.14
CA LYS A 365 11.94 1.67 17.31
C LYS A 365 11.44 2.98 17.91
N ILE A 366 10.27 2.97 18.56
CA ILE A 366 9.66 4.18 19.12
C ILE A 366 10.35 4.65 20.41
N ASP A 367 11.18 3.81 21.04
CA ASP A 367 11.93 4.10 22.27
C ASP A 367 11.10 4.90 23.29
N ILE A 368 9.90 4.41 23.59
CA ILE A 368 8.91 5.12 24.42
C ILE A 368 9.42 5.41 25.84
N ARG A 369 10.44 4.65 26.29
CA ARG A 369 11.10 4.79 27.60
C ARG A 369 12.33 5.70 27.55
N GLY A 370 12.80 6.09 26.36
CA GLY A 370 13.98 6.94 26.16
C GLY A 370 15.30 6.29 26.61
N ASN A 371 15.35 4.96 26.66
CA ASN A 371 16.48 4.19 27.17
C ASN A 371 16.93 3.08 26.21
N GLY A 372 16.37 3.03 25.00
CA GLY A 372 16.66 2.04 23.98
C GLY A 372 16.12 0.64 24.27
N THR A 373 15.28 0.46 25.30
CA THR A 373 14.63 -0.83 25.58
C THR A 373 13.24 -0.88 24.93
N PRO A 374 12.83 -2.03 24.37
CA PRO A 374 11.48 -2.21 23.86
C PRO A 374 10.43 -2.07 24.94
N LEU A 375 9.20 -1.84 24.49
CA LEU A 375 8.01 -1.80 25.34
C LEU A 375 7.70 -3.18 25.92
N ARG A 376 7.72 -4.23 25.09
CA ARG A 376 7.46 -5.63 25.50
C ARG A 376 8.43 -6.61 24.83
N TYR A 377 8.48 -7.81 25.38
CA TYR A 377 9.29 -8.93 24.88
C TYR A 377 8.38 -10.15 24.69
N MET A 378 8.43 -10.82 23.54
CA MET A 378 7.65 -12.04 23.35
C MET A 378 8.37 -13.30 23.85
N ASP A 379 9.71 -13.33 23.92
CA ASP A 379 10.48 -14.53 24.30
C ASP A 379 10.48 -14.80 25.81
N LYS A 380 10.48 -13.73 26.60
CA LYS A 380 10.42 -13.72 28.07
C LYS A 380 9.78 -12.41 28.54
N PRO A 381 8.45 -12.32 28.53
CA PRO A 381 7.70 -11.09 28.81
C PRO A 381 8.15 -10.31 30.05
N SER A 382 8.45 -10.99 31.16
CA SER A 382 8.85 -10.39 32.43
C SER A 382 10.11 -9.52 32.36
N ARG A 383 10.87 -9.56 31.26
CA ARG A 383 12.00 -8.66 30.99
C ARG A 383 11.60 -7.18 30.96
N ASP A 384 10.32 -6.88 30.70
CA ASP A 384 9.80 -5.50 30.82
C ASP A 384 9.49 -5.07 32.26
N GLY A 385 9.58 -6.00 33.23
CA GLY A 385 9.35 -5.77 34.65
C GLY A 385 7.90 -5.91 35.12
N ALA A 386 6.93 -6.18 34.23
CA ALA A 386 5.51 -6.20 34.57
C ALA A 386 4.71 -7.34 33.91
N SER A 387 5.07 -7.76 32.69
CA SER A 387 4.33 -8.76 31.94
C SER A 387 4.50 -10.17 32.49
N ALA A 388 3.45 -10.98 32.36
CA ALA A 388 3.46 -12.36 32.83
C ALA A 388 4.14 -13.30 31.83
N ASP A 389 5.18 -14.02 32.25
CA ASP A 389 5.79 -15.09 31.44
C ASP A 389 4.85 -16.29 31.27
N TYR A 390 4.06 -16.59 32.30
CA TYR A 390 3.28 -17.82 32.42
C TYR A 390 1.90 -17.53 32.99
N TRP A 391 0.93 -18.35 32.63
CA TRP A 391 -0.41 -18.26 33.17
C TRP A 391 -0.46 -18.68 34.64
N ASP A 392 -1.18 -17.89 35.43
CA ASP A 392 -1.67 -18.27 36.76
C ASP A 392 -3.09 -17.72 36.98
N LYS A 393 -3.72 -18.07 38.11
CA LYS A 393 -5.08 -17.64 38.44
C LYS A 393 -5.27 -16.12 38.62
N ASN A 394 -4.19 -15.35 38.70
CA ASN A 394 -4.18 -13.91 38.91
C ASN A 394 -3.87 -13.13 37.62
N VAL A 395 -3.40 -13.78 36.55
CA VAL A 395 -3.10 -13.12 35.25
C VAL A 395 -4.24 -12.25 34.77
N GLY A 396 -5.49 -12.72 34.86
CA GLY A 396 -6.67 -11.94 34.49
C GLY A 396 -6.99 -10.74 35.41
N ARG A 397 -6.14 -10.43 36.40
CA ARG A 397 -6.22 -9.22 37.25
C ARG A 397 -5.13 -8.20 36.91
N LEU A 398 -4.16 -8.57 36.10
CA LEU A 398 -3.16 -7.64 35.59
C LEU A 398 -3.83 -6.66 34.62
N ASP A 399 -3.17 -5.53 34.39
CA ASP A 399 -3.45 -4.71 33.22
C ASP A 399 -3.32 -5.57 31.94
N VAL A 400 -4.15 -5.30 30.95
CA VAL A 400 -4.26 -6.17 29.78
C VAL A 400 -2.93 -6.28 29.02
N HIS A 401 -2.17 -5.19 28.95
CA HIS A 401 -0.86 -5.15 28.29
C HIS A 401 0.15 -6.06 29.00
N ASN A 402 0.03 -6.24 30.32
CA ASN A 402 0.90 -7.14 31.10
C ASN A 402 0.41 -8.60 31.07
N SER A 403 -0.92 -8.80 31.06
CA SER A 403 -1.48 -10.15 30.94
C SER A 403 -1.18 -10.77 29.57
N SER A 404 -1.07 -9.94 28.53
CA SER A 404 -0.75 -10.34 27.15
C SER A 404 0.51 -11.21 27.04
N GLY A 405 1.47 -11.02 27.95
CA GLY A 405 2.74 -11.73 28.00
C GLY A 405 2.60 -13.25 27.86
N VAL A 406 1.54 -13.85 28.44
CA VAL A 406 1.31 -15.30 28.35
C VAL A 406 1.10 -15.76 26.90
N ALA A 407 0.33 -15.02 26.11
CA ALA A 407 0.07 -15.37 24.70
C ALA A 407 1.24 -14.94 23.79
N ASN A 408 1.92 -13.85 24.11
CA ASN A 408 3.16 -13.47 23.42
C ASN A 408 4.23 -14.56 23.56
N HIS A 409 4.41 -15.07 24.78
CA HIS A 409 5.33 -16.16 25.09
C HIS A 409 4.91 -17.48 24.45
N PHE A 410 3.61 -17.80 24.47
CA PHE A 410 3.08 -18.92 23.71
C PHE A 410 3.44 -18.84 22.23
N PHE A 411 3.24 -17.66 21.60
CA PHE A 411 3.51 -17.47 20.18
C PHE A 411 4.99 -17.59 19.84
N TYR A 412 5.88 -17.02 20.66
CA TYR A 412 7.32 -17.21 20.51
C TYR A 412 7.70 -18.69 20.60
N LEU A 413 7.24 -19.39 21.64
CA LEU A 413 7.53 -20.83 21.82
C LEU A 413 6.98 -21.67 20.66
N LEU A 414 5.79 -21.37 20.17
CA LEU A 414 5.21 -22.06 19.01
C LEU A 414 6.01 -21.79 17.74
N SER A 415 6.47 -20.56 17.54
CA SER A 415 7.19 -20.15 16.32
C SER A 415 8.62 -20.67 16.31
N GLU A 416 9.37 -20.41 17.39
CA GLU A 416 10.81 -20.57 17.46
C GLU A 416 11.27 -21.72 18.35
N GLY A 417 10.43 -22.15 19.29
CA GLY A 417 10.79 -23.11 20.31
C GLY A 417 11.47 -22.47 21.52
N SER A 418 11.70 -23.28 22.55
CA SER A 418 12.35 -22.86 23.80
C SER A 418 13.87 -22.81 23.69
N GLY A 419 14.51 -22.00 24.55
CA GLY A 419 15.96 -21.91 24.72
C GLY A 419 16.59 -20.78 23.91
N ALA A 420 17.93 -20.78 23.90
CA ALA A 420 18.72 -19.74 23.29
C ALA A 420 18.64 -19.76 21.75
N LYS A 421 18.35 -18.61 21.14
CA LYS A 421 18.37 -18.42 19.69
C LYS A 421 18.75 -16.99 19.32
N THR A 422 19.43 -16.82 18.19
CA THR A 422 19.63 -15.50 17.58
C THR A 422 18.83 -15.41 16.29
N ILE A 423 17.98 -14.39 16.17
CA ILE A 423 17.14 -14.13 14.99
C ILE A 423 17.38 -12.69 14.58
N ASN A 424 17.77 -12.46 13.32
CA ASN A 424 18.02 -11.14 12.76
C ASN A 424 18.95 -10.24 13.62
N GLY A 425 19.90 -10.86 14.33
CA GLY A 425 20.85 -10.16 15.20
C GLY A 425 20.39 -9.93 16.64
N VAL A 426 19.13 -10.26 16.98
CA VAL A 426 18.61 -10.21 18.36
C VAL A 426 18.77 -11.56 19.03
N SER A 427 19.31 -11.56 20.24
CA SER A 427 19.48 -12.77 21.06
C SER A 427 18.32 -12.96 22.01
N TYR A 428 17.75 -14.16 21.98
CA TYR A 428 16.63 -14.61 22.80
C TYR A 428 17.04 -15.81 23.63
N ASP A 429 16.40 -15.98 24.79
CA ASP A 429 16.53 -17.18 25.63
C ASP A 429 15.19 -17.44 26.34
N SER A 430 14.34 -18.23 25.68
CA SER A 430 12.94 -18.41 26.07
C SER A 430 12.74 -19.64 26.95
N PRO A 431 12.39 -19.49 28.24
CA PRO A 431 12.18 -20.59 29.17
C PRO A 431 10.78 -21.21 29.03
N THR A 432 10.56 -22.38 29.63
CA THR A 432 9.21 -22.93 29.85
C THR A 432 8.94 -23.11 31.34
N ALA A 433 7.68 -22.94 31.76
CA ALA A 433 7.26 -23.01 33.15
C ALA A 433 7.60 -24.35 33.84
N ASN A 434 7.68 -25.43 33.05
CA ASN A 434 7.96 -26.79 33.51
C ASN A 434 9.37 -27.29 33.14
N GLY A 435 10.22 -26.45 32.54
CA GLY A 435 11.55 -26.83 32.07
C GLY A 435 11.57 -27.80 30.88
N SER A 436 10.43 -28.01 30.21
CA SER A 436 10.35 -28.83 29.00
C SER A 436 10.92 -28.10 27.77
N THR A 437 11.37 -28.87 26.78
CA THR A 437 11.77 -28.33 25.48
C THR A 437 10.57 -28.28 24.54
N VAL A 438 10.34 -27.12 23.93
CA VAL A 438 9.36 -26.92 22.86
C VAL A 438 10.11 -26.77 21.53
N ALA A 439 9.74 -27.58 20.54
CA ALA A 439 10.22 -27.41 19.17
C ALA A 439 9.27 -26.48 18.40
N GLY A 440 9.82 -25.40 17.84
CA GLY A 440 9.05 -24.44 17.05
C GLY A 440 8.62 -25.02 15.69
N ILE A 441 7.46 -24.58 15.21
CA ILE A 441 6.89 -24.98 13.90
C ILE A 441 7.09 -23.91 12.81
N GLY A 442 7.77 -22.82 13.15
CA GLY A 442 7.98 -21.67 12.29
C GLY A 442 6.82 -20.67 12.32
N ARG A 443 7.17 -19.39 12.21
CA ARG A 443 6.28 -18.22 12.26
C ARG A 443 5.04 -18.34 11.38
N THR A 444 5.24 -18.75 10.12
CA THR A 444 4.14 -18.86 9.14
C THR A 444 3.03 -19.79 9.60
N LYS A 445 3.38 -20.95 10.16
CA LYS A 445 2.37 -21.88 10.68
C LYS A 445 1.75 -21.35 11.96
N ALA A 446 2.56 -20.74 12.84
CA ALA A 446 2.10 -20.20 14.11
C ALA A 446 1.03 -19.09 13.92
N TYR A 447 1.26 -18.08 13.08
CA TYR A 447 0.27 -17.01 12.88
C TYR A 447 -0.95 -17.50 12.08
N LYS A 448 -0.82 -18.52 11.21
CA LYS A 448 -1.97 -19.13 10.51
C LYS A 448 -2.88 -19.88 11.49
N ILE A 449 -2.30 -20.58 12.47
CA ILE A 449 -3.04 -21.21 13.56
C ILE A 449 -3.72 -20.14 14.43
N TRP A 450 -2.99 -19.09 14.82
CA TRP A 450 -3.56 -18.00 15.63
C TRP A 450 -4.72 -17.32 14.91
N TYR A 451 -4.54 -16.94 13.63
CA TYR A 451 -5.59 -16.32 12.82
C TYR A 451 -6.82 -17.21 12.68
N LYS A 452 -6.65 -18.50 12.39
CA LYS A 452 -7.77 -19.45 12.30
C LYS A 452 -8.49 -19.60 13.64
N ALA A 453 -7.75 -19.63 14.75
CA ALA A 453 -8.33 -19.66 16.09
C ALA A 453 -9.15 -18.40 16.38
N LEU A 454 -8.57 -17.22 16.14
CA LEU A 454 -9.21 -15.92 16.33
C LEU A 454 -10.49 -15.78 15.48
N SER A 455 -10.40 -16.06 14.18
CA SER A 455 -11.47 -15.80 13.21
C SER A 455 -12.62 -16.80 13.21
N VAL A 456 -12.43 -18.01 13.76
CA VAL A 456 -13.42 -19.11 13.69
C VAL A 456 -13.84 -19.62 15.06
N TYR A 457 -12.96 -19.62 16.06
CA TYR A 457 -13.15 -20.37 17.30
C TYR A 457 -13.19 -19.52 18.56
N MET A 458 -12.50 -18.38 18.58
CA MET A 458 -12.54 -17.46 19.71
C MET A 458 -13.83 -16.63 19.69
N THR A 459 -14.23 -16.16 20.86
CA THR A 459 -15.42 -15.33 21.09
C THR A 459 -15.07 -14.20 22.04
N SER A 460 -15.98 -13.25 22.23
CA SER A 460 -15.71 -12.05 23.02
C SER A 460 -15.26 -12.29 24.48
N SER A 461 -15.56 -13.46 25.05
CA SER A 461 -15.19 -13.84 26.42
C SER A 461 -14.17 -14.96 26.50
N THR A 462 -13.46 -15.28 25.41
CA THR A 462 -12.42 -16.31 25.42
C THR A 462 -11.32 -15.93 26.42
N ASP A 463 -10.99 -16.87 27.31
CA ASP A 463 -9.90 -16.81 28.27
C ASP A 463 -8.70 -17.66 27.78
N TYR A 464 -7.61 -17.77 28.55
CA TYR A 464 -6.42 -18.51 28.09
C TYR A 464 -6.69 -20.01 27.85
N ALA A 465 -7.52 -20.65 28.68
CA ALA A 465 -7.92 -22.04 28.46
C ALA A 465 -8.76 -22.21 27.18
N GLY A 466 -9.63 -21.24 26.90
CA GLY A 466 -10.38 -21.13 25.66
C GLY A 466 -9.47 -20.90 24.45
N ALA A 467 -8.44 -20.07 24.58
CA ALA A 467 -7.46 -19.83 23.52
C ALA A 467 -6.63 -21.10 23.21
N ARG A 468 -6.24 -21.86 24.23
CA ARG A 468 -5.66 -23.20 24.06
C ARG A 468 -6.58 -24.14 23.28
N THR A 469 -7.85 -24.20 23.66
CA THR A 469 -8.83 -25.01 22.94
C THR A 469 -9.01 -24.56 21.48
N ALA A 470 -9.08 -23.24 21.24
CA ALA A 470 -9.29 -22.66 19.91
C ALA A 470 -8.09 -22.92 18.97
N THR A 471 -6.87 -22.73 19.46
CA THR A 471 -5.64 -22.98 18.68
C THR A 471 -5.42 -24.47 18.40
N LEU A 472 -5.79 -25.37 19.30
CA LEU A 472 -5.76 -26.82 19.02
C LEU A 472 -6.77 -27.21 17.93
N LYS A 473 -7.99 -26.67 17.97
CA LYS A 473 -8.97 -26.87 16.88
C LYS A 473 -8.46 -26.31 15.55
N ALA A 474 -7.87 -25.12 15.57
CA ALA A 474 -7.27 -24.51 14.37
C ALA A 474 -6.12 -25.36 13.82
N ALA A 475 -5.23 -25.87 14.66
CA ALA A 475 -4.14 -26.77 14.23
C ALA A 475 -4.67 -28.11 13.70
N ALA A 476 -5.71 -28.66 14.32
CA ALA A 476 -6.37 -29.87 13.85
C ALA A 476 -6.99 -29.69 12.45
N ASP A 477 -7.66 -28.55 12.20
CA ASP A 477 -8.23 -28.24 10.88
C ASP A 477 -7.16 -28.07 9.80
N LEU A 478 -6.06 -27.38 10.15
CA LEU A 478 -5.02 -27.03 9.18
C LEU A 478 -4.05 -28.18 8.90
N TYR A 479 -3.75 -29.02 9.91
CA TYR A 479 -2.64 -29.98 9.88
C TYR A 479 -2.99 -31.36 10.42
N GLY A 480 -4.19 -31.57 10.97
CA GLY A 480 -4.63 -32.82 11.59
C GLY A 480 -4.16 -33.00 13.04
N THR A 481 -4.92 -33.77 13.82
CA THR A 481 -4.66 -34.00 15.26
C THR A 481 -3.42 -34.84 15.56
N GLY A 482 -2.96 -35.63 14.59
CA GLY A 482 -1.73 -36.43 14.68
C GLY A 482 -0.48 -35.69 14.21
N GLY A 483 -0.61 -34.46 13.70
CA GLY A 483 0.50 -33.68 13.14
C GLY A 483 1.41 -33.07 14.19
N ALA A 484 2.64 -32.72 13.79
CA ALA A 484 3.62 -32.07 14.65
C ALA A 484 3.12 -30.70 15.16
N GLU A 485 2.32 -30.00 14.35
CA GLU A 485 1.75 -28.69 14.67
C GLU A 485 0.75 -28.74 15.82
N TYR A 486 -0.16 -29.73 15.81
CA TYR A 486 -1.12 -29.91 16.90
C TYR A 486 -0.39 -30.20 18.24
N GLN A 487 0.64 -31.05 18.19
CA GLN A 487 1.44 -31.38 19.37
C GLN A 487 2.28 -30.18 19.84
N ALA A 488 2.83 -29.38 18.91
CA ALA A 488 3.56 -28.17 19.24
C ALA A 488 2.68 -27.10 19.89
N VAL A 489 1.43 -26.92 19.42
CA VAL A 489 0.44 -26.04 20.09
C VAL A 489 0.19 -26.51 21.53
N ALA A 490 -0.04 -27.81 21.73
CA ALA A 490 -0.24 -28.36 23.07
C ALA A 490 1.00 -28.16 23.96
N ALA A 491 2.19 -28.36 23.41
CA ALA A 491 3.46 -28.19 24.11
C ALA A 491 3.72 -26.73 24.48
N ALA A 492 3.53 -25.78 23.56
CA ALA A 492 3.74 -24.35 23.79
C ALA A 492 2.78 -23.80 24.87
N TRP A 493 1.49 -24.16 24.83
CA TRP A 493 0.56 -23.76 25.90
C TRP A 493 0.93 -24.35 27.26
N THR A 494 1.38 -25.61 27.27
CA THR A 494 1.90 -26.25 28.49
C THR A 494 3.16 -25.55 28.99
N GLY A 495 4.02 -25.09 28.07
CA GLY A 495 5.21 -24.30 28.35
C GLY A 495 4.91 -22.97 29.02
N VAL A 496 3.74 -22.37 28.74
CA VAL A 496 3.25 -21.17 29.45
C VAL A 496 2.23 -21.46 30.56
N ASN A 497 2.18 -22.70 31.05
CA ASN A 497 1.32 -23.14 32.15
C ASN A 497 -0.21 -23.01 31.92
N VAL A 498 -0.66 -22.92 30.68
CA VAL A 498 -2.09 -23.03 30.32
C VAL A 498 -2.39 -24.49 30.02
N LYS A 499 -3.35 -25.11 30.73
CA LYS A 499 -3.58 -26.57 30.70
C LYS A 499 -4.85 -26.96 29.98
#